data_AF-A0A061NHD7-F1
#
_entry.id   AF-A0A061NHD7-F1
#
_cell.length_a   1.000
_cell.length_b   1.000
_cell.length_c   1.000
_cell.angle_alpha   90.00
_cell.angle_beta   90.00
_cell.angle_gamma   90.00
#
_symmetry.space_group_name_H-M   'P 1'
#
loop_
_entity.id
_entity.type
_entity.pdbx_description
1 polymer ?
#
loop_
_entity_poly.entity_id
_entity_poly.type
_entity_poly.pdbx_seq_one_letter_code
_entity_poly.pdbx_strand_id
1 'polypeptide(L)'
;MYIAHRGYSANAPENTVAAFQQAVHKGADGIELDVHRSLDGELIVIHDEWINRTTNGEGKVADMTLGQLKAHDAGSWYSEAYRGEKIPTLSEVFECMPKETVINVEIKNIPSFYEGIEELVVQAIQTYERMELRLFLPLIIILLFA
;
A
#
# COMPACT_ATOMS: atom_id res chain seq x y z
N MET A 1 -16.93 7.12 -9.40
CA MET A 1 -15.64 6.55 -8.97
C MET A 1 -15.62 6.47 -7.45
N TYR A 2 -15.80 5.28 -6.92
CA TYR A 2 -15.69 4.93 -5.51
C TYR A 2 -14.32 4.26 -5.30
N ILE A 3 -13.44 4.97 -4.60
CA ILE A 3 -12.10 4.50 -4.27
C ILE A 3 -12.08 4.10 -2.80
N ALA A 4 -11.77 2.85 -2.51
CA ALA A 4 -11.76 2.31 -1.16
C ALA A 4 -10.47 2.73 -0.43
N HIS A 5 -10.61 3.62 0.56
CA HIS A 5 -9.49 4.15 1.36
C HIS A 5 -8.82 3.03 2.18
N ARG A 6 -7.55 2.76 1.85
CA ARG A 6 -6.75 1.64 2.37
C ARG A 6 -7.41 0.27 2.16
N GLY A 7 -8.16 0.13 1.07
CA GLY A 7 -8.99 -1.03 0.77
C GLY A 7 -10.33 -1.02 1.53
N TYR A 8 -10.93 -2.20 1.73
CA TYR A 8 -12.19 -2.34 2.48
C TYR A 8 -11.95 -2.29 3.99
N SER A 9 -11.24 -1.24 4.44
CA SER A 9 -10.65 -1.07 5.77
C SER A 9 -11.67 -1.07 6.93
N ALA A 10 -12.94 -0.81 6.63
CA ALA A 10 -14.02 -0.96 7.60
C ALA A 10 -14.30 -2.42 7.98
N ASN A 11 -13.90 -3.40 7.15
CA ASN A 11 -14.20 -4.83 7.33
C ASN A 11 -12.97 -5.76 7.15
N ALA A 12 -11.79 -5.21 6.87
CA ALA A 12 -10.54 -5.92 6.65
C ALA A 12 -9.34 -5.07 7.15
N PRO A 13 -8.18 -5.68 7.47
CA PRO A 13 -7.02 -4.92 7.94
C PRO A 13 -6.54 -3.95 6.86
N GLU A 14 -6.49 -2.66 7.19
CA GLU A 14 -6.11 -1.60 6.25
C GLU A 14 -4.75 -1.86 5.58
N ASN A 15 -4.60 -1.42 4.32
CA ASN A 15 -3.34 -1.54 3.57
C ASN A 15 -2.82 -2.99 3.43
N THR A 16 -3.72 -3.97 3.34
CA THR A 16 -3.39 -5.40 3.06
C THR A 16 -4.00 -5.87 1.75
N VAL A 17 -3.42 -6.93 1.16
CA VAL A 17 -3.99 -7.57 -0.03
C VAL A 17 -5.41 -8.06 0.23
N ALA A 18 -5.70 -8.60 1.41
CA ALA A 18 -7.05 -9.00 1.79
C ALA A 18 -8.05 -7.84 1.76
N ALA A 19 -7.69 -6.65 2.26
CA ALA A 19 -8.56 -5.49 2.20
C ALA A 19 -8.78 -4.98 0.77
N PHE A 20 -7.75 -5.01 -0.07
CA PHE A 20 -7.85 -4.59 -1.46
C PHE A 20 -8.72 -5.54 -2.30
N GLN A 21 -8.51 -6.85 -2.18
CA GLN A 21 -9.32 -7.85 -2.87
C GLN A 21 -10.80 -7.76 -2.46
N GLN A 22 -11.07 -7.53 -1.17
CA GLN A 22 -12.43 -7.32 -0.70
C GLN A 22 -13.06 -6.06 -1.27
N ALA A 23 -12.33 -4.94 -1.36
CA ALA A 23 -12.85 -3.72 -1.96
C ALA A 23 -13.31 -3.94 -3.40
N VAL A 24 -12.45 -4.57 -4.22
CA VAL A 24 -12.77 -4.91 -5.61
C VAL A 24 -13.95 -5.87 -5.68
N HIS A 25 -13.98 -6.91 -4.84
CA HIS A 25 -15.09 -7.87 -4.78
C HIS A 25 -16.43 -7.22 -4.38
N LYS A 26 -16.39 -6.14 -3.59
CA LYS A 26 -17.57 -5.36 -3.18
C LYS A 26 -17.97 -4.28 -4.21
N GLY A 27 -17.29 -4.21 -5.35
CA GLY A 27 -17.62 -3.32 -6.45
C GLY A 27 -17.02 -1.92 -6.33
N ALA A 28 -15.91 -1.76 -5.60
CA ALA A 28 -15.13 -0.53 -5.69
C ALA A 28 -14.52 -0.38 -7.09
N ASP A 29 -14.56 0.85 -7.62
CA ASP A 29 -13.91 1.20 -8.88
C ASP A 29 -12.37 1.15 -8.74
N GLY A 30 -11.88 1.31 -7.50
CA GLY A 30 -10.48 1.26 -7.17
C GLY A 30 -10.19 1.20 -5.68
N ILE A 31 -8.90 1.22 -5.37
CA ILE A 31 -8.35 1.24 -4.02
C ILE A 31 -7.46 2.48 -3.87
N GLU A 32 -7.38 3.00 -2.66
CA GLU A 32 -6.34 3.92 -2.25
C GLU A 32 -5.43 3.20 -1.25
N LEU A 33 -4.14 3.55 -1.26
CA LEU A 33 -3.13 3.00 -0.39
C LEU A 33 -2.03 4.02 -0.10
N ASP A 34 -1.32 3.78 1.00
CA ASP A 34 -0.19 4.60 1.45
C ASP A 34 1.14 3.89 1.17
N VAL A 35 2.16 4.63 0.72
CA VAL A 35 3.49 4.07 0.45
C VAL A 35 4.58 4.79 1.23
N HIS A 36 5.39 3.99 1.92
CA HIS A 36 6.67 4.36 2.54
C HIS A 36 7.83 3.60 1.86
N ARG A 37 9.08 3.94 2.19
CA ARG A 37 10.26 3.19 1.74
C ARG A 37 10.93 2.46 2.91
N SER A 38 11.29 1.20 2.70
CA SER A 38 12.08 0.41 3.66
C SER A 38 13.55 0.83 3.69
N LEU A 39 14.31 0.27 4.63
CA LEU A 39 15.77 0.45 4.76
C LEU A 39 16.53 0.03 3.49
N ASP A 40 16.09 -1.05 2.86
CA ASP A 40 16.68 -1.62 1.63
C ASP A 40 16.06 -1.06 0.33
N GLY A 41 15.22 -0.03 0.42
CA GLY A 41 14.75 0.74 -0.73
C GLY A 41 13.44 0.25 -1.36
N GLU A 42 12.78 -0.73 -0.77
CA GLU A 42 11.52 -1.30 -1.26
C GLU A 42 10.33 -0.39 -0.91
N LEU A 43 9.32 -0.36 -1.80
CA LEU A 43 8.09 0.41 -1.61
C LEU A 43 7.08 -0.40 -0.78
N ILE A 44 6.83 0.04 0.45
CA ILE A 44 6.05 -0.66 1.46
C ILE A 44 4.67 -0.02 1.62
N VAL A 45 3.63 -0.83 1.56
CA VAL A 45 2.24 -0.38 1.66
C VAL A 45 1.80 -0.37 3.11
N ILE A 46 1.84 0.79 3.75
CA ILE A 46 1.48 1.01 5.17
C ILE A 46 1.28 2.51 5.42
N HIS A 47 0.34 2.87 6.29
CA HIS A 47 0.00 4.27 6.53
C HIS A 47 0.95 4.99 7.51
N ASP A 48 1.25 4.34 8.62
CA ASP A 48 2.04 4.95 9.70
C ASP A 48 3.53 4.77 9.39
N GLU A 49 4.37 5.74 9.79
CA GLU A 49 5.83 5.58 9.67
C GLU A 49 6.38 4.47 10.59
N TRP A 50 5.57 4.03 11.56
CA TRP A 50 5.84 2.95 12.51
C TRP A 50 4.89 1.77 12.26
N ILE A 51 5.40 0.55 12.40
CA ILE A 51 4.57 -0.67 12.20
C ILE A 51 3.65 -0.99 13.40
N ASN A 52 3.77 -0.24 14.50
CA ASN A 52 3.24 -0.60 15.82
C ASN A 52 1.71 -0.76 15.86
N ARG A 53 0.95 0.08 15.16
CA ARG A 53 -0.52 0.10 15.24
C ARG A 53 -1.17 -1.06 14.50
N THR A 54 -0.62 -1.42 13.34
CA THR A 54 -1.24 -2.33 12.38
C THR A 54 -0.48 -3.63 12.22
N THR A 55 0.44 -3.94 13.15
CA THR A 55 1.17 -5.20 13.14
C THR A 55 1.43 -5.72 14.55
N ASN A 56 2.01 -6.91 14.66
CA ASN A 56 2.53 -7.47 15.91
C ASN A 56 3.99 -7.08 16.21
N GLY A 57 4.56 -6.10 15.50
CA GLY A 57 5.93 -5.63 15.65
C GLY A 57 6.01 -4.20 16.16
N GLU A 58 7.25 -3.75 16.39
CA GLU A 58 7.56 -2.36 16.70
C GLU A 58 8.78 -1.91 15.92
N GLY A 59 8.76 -0.66 15.46
CA GLY A 59 9.88 -0.08 14.71
C GLY A 59 9.40 0.84 13.59
N LYS A 60 10.32 1.65 13.07
CA LYS A 60 10.06 2.49 11.90
C LYS A 60 10.23 1.70 10.63
N VAL A 61 9.38 1.96 9.64
CA VAL A 61 9.47 1.35 8.31
C VAL A 61 10.84 1.63 7.67
N ALA A 62 11.32 2.87 7.80
CA ALA A 62 12.61 3.32 7.25
C ALA A 62 13.84 2.63 7.87
N ASP A 63 13.70 2.02 9.06
CA ASP A 63 14.79 1.37 9.79
C ASP A 63 14.79 -0.16 9.60
N MET A 64 13.87 -0.70 8.79
CA MET A 64 13.68 -2.14 8.60
C MET A 64 13.81 -2.54 7.14
N THR A 65 14.44 -3.67 6.85
CA THR A 65 14.47 -4.26 5.51
C THR A 65 13.12 -4.88 5.15
N LEU A 66 12.87 -5.12 3.87
CA LEU A 66 11.68 -5.84 3.42
C LEU A 66 11.54 -7.20 4.13
N GLY A 67 12.65 -7.93 4.26
CA GLY A 67 12.65 -9.23 4.95
C GLY A 67 12.21 -9.12 6.42
N GLN A 68 12.64 -8.07 7.13
CA GLN A 68 12.20 -7.81 8.51
C GLN A 68 10.72 -7.42 8.56
N LEU A 69 10.28 -6.53 7.68
CA LEU A 69 8.87 -6.09 7.60
C LEU A 69 7.93 -7.26 7.31
N LYS A 70 8.32 -8.18 6.41
CA LYS A 70 7.54 -9.38 6.06
C LYS A 70 7.44 -10.42 7.19
N ALA A 71 8.30 -10.35 8.20
CA ALA A 71 8.22 -11.24 9.34
C ALA A 71 6.97 -10.98 10.20
N HIS A 72 6.45 -9.74 10.19
CA HIS A 72 5.32 -9.33 11.00
C HIS A 72 3.96 -9.77 10.43
N ASP A 73 3.00 -9.88 11.33
CA ASP A 73 1.58 -10.12 11.02
C ASP A 73 0.86 -8.78 10.99
N ALA A 74 0.25 -8.44 9.86
CA ALA A 74 -0.47 -7.19 9.60
C ALA A 74 -2.00 -7.34 9.62
N GLY A 75 -2.53 -8.48 10.06
CA GLY A 75 -3.97 -8.76 10.06
C GLY A 75 -4.57 -9.12 11.42
N SER A 76 -3.81 -9.74 12.32
CA SER A 76 -4.28 -10.20 13.62
C SER A 76 -4.77 -9.06 14.53
N TRP A 77 -4.23 -7.84 14.37
CA TRP A 77 -4.70 -6.65 15.10
C TRP A 77 -6.14 -6.27 14.74
N TYR A 78 -6.58 -6.59 13.52
CA TYR A 78 -7.93 -6.31 13.05
C TYR A 78 -8.90 -7.42 13.47
N SER A 79 -8.57 -8.68 13.14
CA SER A 79 -9.27 -9.86 13.66
C SER A 79 -8.45 -11.12 13.42
N GLU A 80 -8.69 -12.14 14.25
CA GLU A 80 -8.09 -13.47 14.12
C GLU A 80 -8.31 -14.12 12.73
N ALA A 81 -9.39 -13.76 12.03
CA ALA A 81 -9.67 -14.28 10.70
C ALA A 81 -8.65 -13.84 9.64
N TYR A 82 -7.87 -12.78 9.91
CA TYR A 82 -6.82 -12.27 9.03
C TYR A 82 -5.41 -12.57 9.54
N ARG A 83 -5.28 -13.49 10.51
CA ARG A 83 -3.96 -13.90 11.00
C ARG A 83 -3.07 -14.38 9.87
N GLY A 84 -1.86 -13.85 9.84
CA GLY A 84 -0.85 -14.16 8.84
C GLY A 84 -0.82 -13.24 7.63
N GLU A 85 -1.77 -12.29 7.49
CA GLU A 85 -1.64 -11.21 6.50
C GLU A 85 -0.31 -10.49 6.68
N LYS A 86 0.27 -10.05 5.56
CA LYS A 86 1.60 -9.42 5.53
C LYS A 86 1.48 -7.96 5.13
N ILE A 87 2.43 -7.16 5.59
CA ILE A 87 2.66 -5.82 5.06
C ILE A 87 3.01 -5.98 3.57
N PRO A 88 2.21 -5.47 2.62
CA PRO A 88 2.49 -5.65 1.20
C PRO A 88 3.63 -4.73 0.73
N THR A 89 4.27 -5.12 -0.37
CA THR A 89 4.97 -4.15 -1.23
C THR A 89 4.01 -3.57 -2.25
N LEU A 90 4.35 -2.42 -2.84
CA LEU A 90 3.54 -1.84 -3.92
C LEU A 90 3.46 -2.79 -5.13
N SER A 91 4.58 -3.45 -5.45
CA SER A 91 4.69 -4.47 -6.50
C SER A 91 3.70 -5.62 -6.30
N GLU A 92 3.60 -6.16 -5.09
CA GLU A 92 2.64 -7.24 -4.79
C GLU A 92 1.19 -6.78 -4.94
N VAL A 93 0.87 -5.53 -4.58
CA VAL A 93 -0.47 -4.98 -4.82
C VAL A 93 -0.75 -4.91 -6.33
N PHE A 94 0.22 -4.45 -7.13
CA PHE A 94 0.11 -4.44 -8.58
C PHE A 94 -0.02 -5.83 -9.21
N GLU A 95 0.54 -6.87 -8.60
CA GLU A 95 0.39 -8.25 -9.08
C GLU A 95 -0.96 -8.85 -8.69
N CYS A 96 -1.47 -8.53 -7.49
CA CYS A 96 -2.68 -9.12 -6.95
C CYS A 96 -3.97 -8.49 -7.48
N MET A 97 -3.93 -7.23 -7.92
CA MET A 97 -5.13 -6.52 -8.37
C MET A 97 -5.42 -6.77 -9.86
N PRO A 98 -6.70 -6.88 -10.28
CA PRO A 98 -7.06 -6.85 -11.70
C PRO A 98 -6.45 -5.64 -12.41
N LYS A 99 -6.10 -5.79 -13.69
CA LYS A 99 -5.41 -4.74 -14.45
C LYS A 99 -6.22 -3.46 -14.51
N GLU A 100 -7.54 -3.57 -14.53
CA GLU A 100 -8.51 -2.47 -14.64
C GLU A 100 -8.77 -1.73 -13.32
N THR A 101 -8.26 -2.25 -12.20
CA THR A 101 -8.46 -1.63 -10.88
C THR A 101 -7.73 -0.30 -10.82
N VAL A 102 -8.44 0.78 -10.50
CA VAL A 102 -7.85 2.09 -10.22
C VAL A 102 -7.08 2.00 -8.91
N ILE A 103 -5.80 2.39 -8.90
CA ILE A 103 -4.97 2.37 -7.69
C ILE A 103 -4.49 3.79 -7.43
N ASN A 104 -4.98 4.38 -6.35
CA ASN A 104 -4.53 5.68 -5.88
C ASN A 104 -3.39 5.50 -4.87
N VAL A 105 -2.19 5.93 -5.23
CA VAL A 105 -0.98 5.81 -4.42
C VAL A 105 -0.72 7.14 -3.71
N GLU A 106 -0.90 7.17 -2.40
CA GLU A 106 -0.45 8.28 -1.54
C GLU A 106 1.02 8.03 -1.15
N ILE A 107 1.89 8.96 -1.53
CA ILE A 107 3.31 8.90 -1.13
C ILE A 107 3.47 9.58 0.21
N LYS A 108 3.90 8.82 1.23
CA LYS A 108 4.14 9.34 2.57
C LYS A 108 5.56 9.87 2.65
N ASN A 109 5.69 11.20 2.67
CA ASN A 109 6.98 11.90 2.75
C ASN A 109 7.11 12.83 3.97
N ILE A 110 6.12 12.79 4.88
CA ILE A 110 6.10 13.56 6.13
C ILE A 110 5.47 12.67 7.23
N PRO A 111 6.07 12.58 8.44
CA PRO A 111 7.28 13.29 8.88
C PRO A 111 8.60 12.64 8.43
N SER A 112 8.57 11.39 7.98
CA SER A 112 9.75 10.71 7.42
C SER A 112 9.98 11.15 5.97
N PHE A 113 11.16 11.69 5.67
CA PHE A 113 11.54 12.13 4.34
C PHE A 113 12.30 11.03 3.59
N TYR A 114 11.83 10.69 2.39
CA TYR A 114 12.40 9.68 1.51
C TYR A 114 12.86 10.32 0.21
N GLU A 115 14.15 10.65 0.11
CA GLU A 115 14.72 11.13 -1.14
C GLU A 115 14.55 10.07 -2.24
N GLY A 116 13.92 10.47 -3.35
CA GLY A 116 13.76 9.65 -4.55
C GLY A 116 12.55 8.70 -4.54
N ILE A 117 11.63 8.79 -3.56
CA ILE A 117 10.50 7.86 -3.47
C ILE A 117 9.51 8.06 -4.62
N GLU A 118 9.35 9.28 -5.10
CA GLU A 118 8.51 9.62 -6.25
C GLU A 118 9.00 8.91 -7.51
N GLU A 119 10.30 8.93 -7.78
CA GLU A 119 10.92 8.22 -8.90
C GLU A 119 10.75 6.71 -8.79
N LEU A 120 10.91 6.14 -7.59
CA LEU A 120 10.70 4.70 -7.35
C LEU A 120 9.26 4.29 -7.63
N VAL A 121 8.29 5.08 -7.18
CA VAL A 121 6.86 4.83 -7.44
C VAL A 121 6.57 4.92 -8.94
N VAL A 122 7.07 5.93 -9.63
CA VAL A 122 6.92 6.06 -11.09
C VAL A 122 7.53 4.87 -11.82
N GLN A 123 8.72 4.41 -11.42
CA GLN A 123 9.36 3.22 -12.01
C GLN A 123 8.54 1.95 -11.79
N ALA A 124 7.97 1.76 -10.59
CA ALA A 124 7.09 0.63 -10.31
C ALA A 124 5.83 0.67 -11.19
N ILE A 125 5.19 1.84 -11.33
CA ILE A 125 4.02 2.03 -12.20
C ILE A 125 4.33 1.66 -13.66
N GLN A 126 5.49 2.08 -14.16
CA GLN A 126 5.93 1.76 -15.52
C GLN A 126 6.19 0.26 -15.68
N THR A 127 6.89 -0.35 -14.72
CA THR A 127 7.26 -1.77 -14.75
C THR A 127 6.04 -2.68 -14.78
N TYR A 128 4.99 -2.34 -14.03
CA TYR A 128 3.76 -3.13 -13.93
C TYR A 128 2.67 -2.73 -14.94
N GLU A 129 3.00 -1.84 -15.89
CA GLU A 129 2.08 -1.34 -16.92
C GLU A 129 0.77 -0.78 -16.33
N ARG A 130 0.88 0.01 -15.24
CA ARG A 130 -0.26 0.59 -14.51
C ARG A 130 -0.68 2.00 -14.99
N MET A 131 -0.57 2.27 -16.30
CA MET A 131 -0.52 3.65 -16.80
C MET A 131 -1.87 4.38 -16.96
N GLU A 132 -2.15 5.30 -16.05
CA GLU A 132 -2.60 6.69 -16.32
C GLU A 132 -2.28 7.54 -15.09
N LEU A 133 -1.25 8.40 -15.13
CA LEU A 133 -0.78 9.15 -13.96
C LEU A 133 -1.53 10.48 -13.82
N ARG A 134 -2.31 10.67 -12.74
CA ARG A 134 -2.90 11.96 -12.38
C ARG A 134 -2.39 12.43 -11.02
N LEU A 135 -1.59 13.50 -11.02
CA LEU A 135 -1.03 14.13 -9.83
C LEU A 135 -2.06 15.10 -9.19
N PHE A 136 -2.40 14.88 -7.93
CA PHE A 136 -3.09 15.88 -7.10
C PHE A 136 -2.18 16.27 -5.92
N LEU A 137 -1.91 17.57 -5.79
CA LEU A 137 -1.03 18.10 -4.74
C LEU A 137 -1.68 17.96 -3.33
N PRO A 138 -0.89 17.70 -2.28
CA PRO A 138 0.57 17.80 -2.30
C PRO A 138 1.33 16.54 -2.74
N LEU A 139 0.74 15.33 -2.77
CA LEU A 139 1.45 14.10 -3.23
C LEU A 139 0.50 12.88 -3.41
N ILE A 140 -0.49 13.01 -4.29
CA ILE A 140 -1.41 11.90 -4.65
C ILE A 140 -1.20 11.53 -6.12
N ILE A 141 -0.91 10.26 -6.41
CA ILE A 141 -0.85 9.71 -7.77
C ILE A 141 -2.06 8.79 -7.97
N ILE A 142 -3.05 9.23 -8.76
CA ILE A 142 -4.18 8.39 -9.16
C ILE A 142 -3.81 7.65 -10.45
N LEU A 143 -3.95 6.32 -10.46
CA LEU A 143 -3.78 5.45 -11.63
C LEU A 143 -5.14 5.05 -12.21
N LEU A 144 -5.47 5.55 -13.40
CA LEU A 144 -6.67 5.17 -14.15
C LEU A 144 -6.29 4.27 -15.35
N PHE A 145 -7.26 3.54 -15.90
CA PHE A 145 -7.12 2.92 -17.21
C PHE A 145 -8.33 3.28 -18.06
N ALA A 146 -8.10 3.44 -19.36
CA ALA A 146 -9.12 3.60 -20.39
C ALA A 146 -9.33 2.28 -21.16
#